data_AF-A0A0S8HTB3-F1
#
_entry.id   AF-A0A0S8HTB3-F1
#
_cell.length_a   1.000
_cell.length_b   1.000
_cell.length_c   1.000
_cell.angle_alpha   90.00
_cell.angle_beta   90.00
_cell.angle_gamma   90.00
#
_symmetry.space_group_name_H-M   'P 1'
#
loop_
_entity.id
_entity.type
_entity.pdbx_description
1 polymer ?
#
loop_
_entity_poly.entity_id
_entity_poly.type
_entity_poly.pdbx_seq_one_letter_code
_entity_poly.pdbx_strand_id
1 'polypeptide(L)'
;MKSLYAFFSILLLTLFVVACGPKETPAPPSTSPPPPTKTFTPEPTATLEPTPTITPIFVDPETLEILENTDVSINDPLGLAQRLKGVGDVPPTLEPPASPLEVGAKDVFWVIDYRDVSFEVPATLHYVTDHAYFWVADDAQFDQADLERLGKTFENKIYQTGHEFFGSEWSPGIDGDPHIYVLFARRLGVYVAGYFSSADEMHPLAHEYSNAHEMFVLNIDNLEVAEEYTLGTLAHEFQHMIHWNLDRNETTWLNEGFSQLSE
;
A
#
# COMPACT_ATOMS: atom_id res chain seq x y z
N MET A 1 61.66 -29.20 6.36
CA MET A 1 61.45 -28.73 4.97
C MET A 1 60.21 -27.84 4.99
N LYS A 2 60.19 -26.78 4.16
CA LYS A 2 59.08 -25.87 3.75
C LYS A 2 57.67 -26.18 4.32
N SER A 3 57.06 -25.29 5.11
CA SER A 3 56.05 -24.26 4.68
C SER A 3 54.61 -24.79 4.74
N LEU A 4 53.51 -24.03 4.96
CA LEU A 4 53.16 -22.65 5.42
C LEU A 4 51.66 -22.74 5.86
N TYR A 5 50.96 -21.82 6.55
CA TYR A 5 51.13 -20.42 6.98
C TYR A 5 50.53 -20.25 8.42
N ALA A 6 50.35 -19.02 8.91
CA ALA A 6 49.47 -18.64 10.03
C ALA A 6 48.82 -17.28 9.72
N PHE A 7 47.79 -16.83 10.45
CA PHE A 7 47.79 -15.55 11.19
C PHE A 7 46.54 -15.30 12.05
N PHE A 8 46.76 -14.68 13.20
CA PHE A 8 45.80 -14.15 14.17
C PHE A 8 45.52 -12.66 13.88
N SER A 9 44.38 -12.12 14.35
CA SER A 9 44.34 -10.79 15.03
C SER A 9 43.00 -10.52 15.71
N ILE A 10 43.07 -9.70 16.76
CA ILE A 10 41.97 -9.32 17.67
C ILE A 10 41.77 -7.80 17.64
N LEU A 11 40.51 -7.40 17.84
CA LEU A 11 39.99 -6.08 18.24
C LEU A 11 40.98 -5.07 18.87
N LEU A 12 40.89 -3.78 18.48
CA LEU A 12 41.18 -2.68 19.39
C LEU A 12 40.37 -1.39 19.08
N LEU A 13 39.97 -0.71 20.15
CA LEU A 13 39.27 0.58 20.19
C LEU A 13 40.29 1.71 20.45
N THR A 14 40.17 2.87 19.79
CA THR A 14 40.99 4.06 20.13
C THR A 14 40.19 5.37 20.13
N LEU A 15 40.13 6.01 21.31
CA LEU A 15 39.87 7.44 21.47
C LEU A 15 41.00 8.26 20.81
N PHE A 16 40.68 9.46 20.33
CA PHE A 16 41.67 10.51 20.09
C PHE A 16 41.52 11.68 21.05
N VAL A 17 42.64 12.07 21.66
CA VAL A 17 42.76 13.19 22.59
C VAL A 17 43.10 14.47 21.81
N VAL A 18 42.45 15.58 22.16
CA VAL A 18 42.79 16.91 21.63
C VAL A 18 44.03 17.44 22.33
N ALA A 19 45.08 17.74 21.56
CA ALA A 19 46.25 18.49 22.00
C ALA A 19 46.43 19.75 21.14
N CYS A 20 46.56 20.91 21.77
CA CYS A 20 46.64 22.20 21.09
C CYS A 20 48.10 22.65 20.93
N GLY A 21 48.55 22.87 19.69
CA GLY A 21 49.89 23.36 19.32
C GLY A 21 49.84 24.77 18.72
N PRO A 22 50.99 25.47 18.60
CA PRO A 22 51.03 26.91 18.34
C PRO A 22 50.49 27.31 16.96
N LYS A 23 49.80 28.45 16.91
CA LYS A 23 49.29 29.07 15.68
C LYS A 23 50.45 29.58 14.81
N GLU A 24 50.67 28.97 13.66
CA GLU A 24 51.41 29.59 12.56
C GLU A 24 50.49 30.52 11.75
N THR A 25 51.04 31.65 11.31
CA THR A 25 50.32 32.65 10.52
C THR A 25 50.04 32.11 9.11
N PRO A 26 48.81 32.19 8.58
CA PRO A 26 48.52 31.71 7.23
C PRO A 26 49.35 32.45 6.17
N ALA A 27 50.08 31.68 5.36
CA ALA A 27 50.63 32.18 4.10
C ALA A 27 49.49 32.59 3.14
N PRO A 28 49.71 33.57 2.23
CA PRO A 28 48.69 33.94 1.25
C PRO A 28 48.30 32.73 0.38
N PRO A 29 47.02 32.61 -0.01
CA PRO A 29 46.55 31.45 -0.76
C PRO A 29 47.27 31.34 -2.10
N SER A 30 47.97 30.22 -2.30
CA SER A 30 48.44 29.83 -3.63
C SER A 30 47.21 29.60 -4.51
N THR A 31 47.02 30.45 -5.52
CA THR A 31 45.90 30.34 -6.46
C THR A 31 46.09 29.09 -7.31
N SER A 32 45.39 28.02 -6.92
CA SER A 32 45.11 26.89 -7.79
C SER A 32 44.58 27.42 -9.13
N PRO A 33 45.00 26.85 -10.29
CA PRO A 33 44.27 27.13 -11.52
C PRO A 33 42.81 26.72 -11.29
N PRO A 34 41.83 27.49 -11.81
CA PRO A 34 40.43 27.12 -11.68
C PRO A 34 40.22 25.71 -12.24
N PRO A 35 39.29 24.91 -11.67
CA PRO A 35 38.89 23.66 -12.31
C PRO A 35 38.47 23.98 -13.76
N PRO A 36 38.70 23.07 -14.71
CA PRO A 36 38.32 23.32 -16.10
C PRO A 36 36.85 23.68 -16.13
N THR A 37 36.54 24.90 -16.58
CA THR A 37 35.17 25.36 -16.78
C THR A 37 34.49 24.31 -17.65
N LYS A 38 33.58 23.52 -17.07
CA LYS A 38 32.68 22.71 -17.89
C LYS A 38 31.86 23.71 -18.69
N THR A 39 32.23 23.86 -19.95
CA THR A 39 31.41 24.56 -20.92
C THR A 39 30.11 23.76 -20.96
N PHE A 40 29.08 24.27 -20.29
CA PHE A 40 27.73 23.87 -20.62
C PHE A 40 27.54 24.36 -22.05
N THR A 41 27.78 23.47 -23.02
CA THR A 41 27.11 23.54 -24.31
C THR A 41 25.64 23.79 -23.96
N PRO A 42 24.99 24.84 -24.51
CA PRO A 42 23.56 24.95 -24.33
C PRO A 42 22.97 23.64 -24.83
N GLU A 43 22.34 22.90 -23.92
CA GLU A 43 21.50 21.78 -24.29
C GLU A 43 20.58 22.29 -25.40
N PRO A 44 20.49 21.62 -26.57
CA PRO A 44 19.72 22.14 -27.68
C PRO A 44 18.33 22.42 -27.14
N THR A 45 17.92 23.71 -27.17
CA THR A 45 16.60 24.13 -26.70
C THR A 45 15.62 23.10 -27.18
N ALA A 46 14.97 22.38 -26.26
CA ALA A 46 14.03 21.35 -26.63
C ALA A 46 13.01 22.04 -27.54
N THR A 47 13.13 21.78 -28.84
CA THR A 47 12.15 22.23 -29.80
C THR A 47 10.88 21.58 -29.30
N LEU A 48 9.94 22.39 -28.80
CA LEU A 48 8.61 21.90 -28.49
C LEU A 48 8.18 21.16 -29.74
N GLU A 49 8.11 19.83 -29.66
CA GLU A 49 7.53 19.06 -30.75
C GLU A 49 6.18 19.70 -31.00
N PRO A 50 5.84 20.03 -32.27
CA PRO A 50 4.55 20.64 -32.54
C PRO A 50 3.50 19.72 -31.95
N THR A 51 2.78 20.21 -30.93
CA THR A 51 1.71 19.46 -30.25
C THR A 51 0.96 18.70 -31.33
N PRO A 52 0.92 17.35 -31.28
CA PRO A 52 0.47 16.56 -32.41
C PRO A 52 -0.88 17.13 -32.83
N THR A 53 -0.93 17.70 -34.05
CA THR A 53 -2.14 18.35 -34.52
C THR A 53 -3.20 17.27 -34.54
N ILE A 54 -4.06 17.27 -33.53
CA ILE A 54 -5.20 16.38 -33.46
C ILE A 54 -6.04 16.80 -34.65
N THR A 55 -5.86 16.09 -35.75
CA THR A 55 -6.77 16.15 -36.88
C THR A 55 -8.12 15.81 -36.26
N PRO A 56 -9.09 16.74 -36.24
CA PRO A 56 -10.34 16.49 -35.54
C PRO A 56 -10.92 15.22 -36.13
N ILE A 57 -10.95 14.17 -35.30
CA ILE A 57 -11.62 12.93 -35.67
C ILE A 57 -13.04 13.38 -35.97
N PHE A 58 -13.51 13.11 -37.18
CA PHE A 58 -14.92 13.29 -37.49
C PHE A 58 -15.66 12.22 -36.68
N VAL A 59 -15.99 12.58 -35.43
CA VAL A 59 -16.97 11.87 -34.63
C VAL A 59 -18.28 12.13 -35.33
N ASP A 60 -18.81 11.07 -35.92
CA ASP A 60 -20.11 11.09 -36.56
C ASP A 60 -21.16 11.61 -35.55
N PRO A 61 -22.02 12.60 -35.91
CA PRO A 61 -22.92 13.22 -34.95
C PRO A 61 -23.85 12.24 -34.22
N GLU A 62 -24.26 11.15 -34.87
CA GLU A 62 -25.02 10.06 -34.23
C GLU A 62 -24.18 9.34 -33.16
N THR A 63 -22.89 9.10 -33.42
CA THR A 63 -21.95 8.54 -32.42
C THR A 63 -21.76 9.49 -31.23
N LEU A 64 -21.66 10.81 -31.46
CA LEU A 64 -21.57 11.79 -30.38
C LEU A 64 -22.86 11.84 -29.55
N GLU A 65 -24.02 11.90 -30.21
CA GLU A 65 -25.34 11.88 -29.56
C GLU A 65 -25.53 10.62 -28.71
N ILE A 66 -25.09 9.46 -29.21
CA ILE A 66 -25.08 8.21 -28.42
C ILE A 66 -24.18 8.36 -27.19
N LEU A 67 -22.94 8.84 -27.33
CA LEU A 67 -22.01 8.97 -26.20
C LEU A 67 -22.47 9.99 -25.14
N GLU A 68 -23.06 11.12 -25.55
CA GLU A 68 -23.57 12.15 -24.63
C GLU A 68 -24.84 11.72 -23.88
N ASN A 69 -25.62 10.78 -24.44
CA ASN A 69 -26.88 10.32 -23.87
C ASN A 69 -26.85 8.86 -23.36
N THR A 70 -25.71 8.16 -23.43
CA THR A 70 -25.56 6.81 -22.88
C THR A 70 -25.34 6.90 -21.37
N ASP A 71 -26.30 6.37 -20.60
CA ASP A 71 -26.12 6.10 -19.18
C ASP A 71 -25.09 4.96 -19.00
N VAL A 72 -23.89 5.30 -18.52
CA VAL A 72 -22.85 4.33 -18.18
C VAL A 72 -22.99 4.03 -16.70
N SER A 73 -23.75 2.98 -16.38
CA SER A 73 -23.95 2.54 -14.99
C SER A 73 -22.62 2.21 -14.31
N ILE A 74 -22.56 2.49 -13.00
CA ILE A 74 -21.45 2.10 -12.11
C ILE A 74 -21.19 0.60 -12.23
N ASN A 75 -19.92 0.21 -12.13
CA ASN A 75 -19.51 -1.19 -12.13
C ASN A 75 -20.20 -1.97 -10.99
N ASP A 76 -20.91 -3.03 -11.36
CA ASP A 76 -21.54 -3.99 -10.43
C ASP A 76 -20.86 -5.37 -10.61
N PRO A 77 -19.79 -5.67 -9.85
CA PRO A 77 -19.06 -6.93 -9.99
C PRO A 77 -19.91 -8.17 -9.73
N LEU A 78 -20.91 -8.07 -8.83
CA LEU A 78 -21.81 -9.17 -8.51
C LEU A 78 -22.75 -9.44 -9.69
N GLY A 79 -23.48 -8.42 -10.16
CA GLY A 79 -24.36 -8.54 -11.33
C GLY A 79 -23.60 -8.93 -12.61
N LEU A 80 -22.35 -8.47 -12.79
CA LEU A 80 -21.49 -8.92 -13.89
C LEU A 80 -21.13 -10.41 -13.75
N ALA A 81 -20.77 -10.90 -12.56
CA ALA A 81 -20.52 -12.32 -12.34
C ALA A 81 -21.77 -13.16 -12.64
N GLN A 82 -22.93 -12.78 -12.09
CA GLN A 82 -24.20 -13.47 -12.33
C GLN A 82 -24.54 -13.53 -13.83
N ARG A 83 -24.41 -12.40 -14.54
CA ARG A 83 -24.75 -12.27 -15.98
C ARG A 83 -23.75 -12.94 -16.93
N LEU A 84 -22.45 -12.88 -16.64
CA LEU A 84 -21.39 -13.24 -17.59
C LEU A 84 -20.62 -14.51 -17.23
N LYS A 85 -20.43 -14.81 -15.93
CA LYS A 85 -19.85 -16.07 -15.45
C LYS A 85 -20.91 -17.16 -15.25
N GLY A 86 -22.19 -16.80 -15.15
CA GLY A 86 -23.30 -17.75 -15.01
C GLY A 86 -23.38 -18.41 -13.63
N VAL A 87 -22.90 -17.73 -12.59
CA VAL A 87 -22.80 -18.24 -11.21
C VAL A 87 -24.15 -18.37 -10.48
N GLY A 88 -25.26 -18.08 -11.16
CA GLY A 88 -26.62 -18.17 -10.62
C GLY A 88 -27.00 -16.93 -9.81
N ASP A 89 -27.97 -17.10 -8.91
CA ASP A 89 -28.32 -16.08 -7.92
C ASP A 89 -27.36 -16.22 -6.73
N VAL A 90 -26.46 -15.25 -6.58
CA VAL A 90 -25.42 -15.23 -5.54
C VAL A 90 -25.87 -14.26 -4.44
N PRO A 91 -25.88 -14.67 -3.16
CA PRO A 91 -26.23 -13.78 -2.05
C PRO A 91 -25.40 -12.49 -2.05
N PRO A 92 -25.97 -11.35 -1.61
CA PRO A 92 -25.24 -10.08 -1.56
C PRO A 92 -24.17 -10.04 -0.45
N THR A 93 -24.32 -10.88 0.59
CA THR A 93 -23.43 -11.00 1.76
C THR A 93 -23.31 -12.48 2.16
N LEU A 94 -22.33 -12.78 3.01
CA LEU A 94 -22.24 -14.06 3.73
C LEU A 94 -23.11 -14.05 5.01
N GLU A 95 -23.05 -15.16 5.75
CA GLU A 95 -23.64 -15.28 7.09
C GLU A 95 -22.62 -14.78 8.15
N PRO A 96 -23.04 -13.92 9.09
CA PRO A 96 -22.14 -13.31 10.07
C PRO A 96 -21.52 -14.32 11.05
N PRO A 97 -20.32 -14.04 11.57
CA PRO A 97 -19.71 -14.87 12.60
C PRO A 97 -20.59 -14.88 13.86
N ALA A 98 -20.67 -16.04 14.53
CA ALA A 98 -21.52 -16.21 15.70
C ALA A 98 -21.09 -15.35 16.92
N SER A 99 -19.85 -14.89 16.91
CA SER A 99 -19.25 -13.93 17.84
C SER A 99 -18.00 -13.32 17.19
N PRO A 100 -17.57 -12.11 17.60
CA PRO A 100 -16.26 -11.56 17.23
C PRO A 100 -15.11 -12.54 17.47
N LEU A 101 -14.05 -12.42 16.69
CA LEU A 101 -12.89 -13.29 16.76
C LEU A 101 -11.97 -12.93 17.95
N GLU A 102 -11.36 -13.94 18.56
CA GLU A 102 -10.44 -13.77 19.69
C GLU A 102 -8.98 -13.93 19.26
N VAL A 103 -8.06 -13.23 19.95
CA VAL A 103 -6.61 -13.35 19.74
C VAL A 103 -6.15 -14.80 19.83
N GLY A 104 -5.41 -15.25 18.82
CA GLY A 104 -5.02 -16.66 18.63
C GLY A 104 -5.90 -17.44 17.65
N ALA A 105 -6.97 -16.84 17.12
CA ALA A 105 -7.67 -17.34 15.94
C ALA A 105 -6.69 -17.50 14.76
N LYS A 106 -6.99 -18.46 13.86
CA LYS A 106 -6.16 -18.80 12.70
C LYS A 106 -7.04 -18.91 11.47
N ASP A 107 -6.57 -18.34 10.37
CA ASP A 107 -7.24 -18.46 9.07
C ASP A 107 -6.23 -18.47 7.91
N VAL A 108 -6.72 -18.61 6.68
CA VAL A 108 -5.94 -18.61 5.45
C VAL A 108 -6.51 -17.59 4.48
N PHE A 109 -5.69 -16.60 4.13
CA PHE A 109 -6.09 -15.48 3.27
C PHE A 109 -5.50 -15.62 1.86
N TRP A 110 -6.28 -15.27 0.84
CA TRP A 110 -5.76 -15.02 -0.50
C TRP A 110 -5.04 -13.67 -0.55
N VAL A 111 -3.87 -13.63 -1.16
CA VAL A 111 -3.13 -12.39 -1.45
C VAL A 111 -2.57 -12.46 -2.86
N ILE A 112 -2.39 -11.31 -3.49
CA ILE A 112 -1.73 -11.17 -4.79
C ILE A 112 -0.32 -10.57 -4.64
N ASP A 113 0.63 -11.01 -5.47
CA ASP A 113 1.97 -10.40 -5.57
C ASP A 113 2.09 -9.37 -6.70
N TYR A 114 3.23 -8.67 -6.73
CA TYR A 114 3.60 -7.67 -7.76
C TYR A 114 3.67 -8.18 -9.22
N ARG A 115 3.36 -9.47 -9.46
CA ARG A 115 3.32 -10.12 -10.79
C ARG A 115 1.92 -10.65 -11.11
N ASP A 116 0.91 -10.18 -10.38
CA ASP A 116 -0.49 -10.58 -10.47
C ASP A 116 -0.73 -12.07 -10.16
N VAL A 117 0.11 -12.69 -9.30
CA VAL A 117 -0.04 -14.09 -8.89
C VAL A 117 -0.71 -14.19 -7.53
N SER A 118 -1.93 -14.72 -7.50
CA SER A 118 -2.66 -15.03 -6.25
C SER A 118 -2.10 -16.27 -5.55
N PHE A 119 -1.97 -16.23 -4.22
CA PHE A 119 -1.58 -17.36 -3.38
C PHE A 119 -2.17 -17.26 -1.96
N GLU A 120 -2.23 -18.39 -1.27
CA GLU A 120 -2.72 -18.48 0.11
C GLU A 120 -1.63 -18.15 1.15
N VAL A 121 -2.02 -17.43 2.21
CA VAL A 121 -1.21 -17.07 3.37
C VAL A 121 -1.93 -17.52 4.66
N PRO A 122 -1.43 -18.55 5.36
CA PRO A 122 -1.90 -18.87 6.70
C PRO A 122 -1.44 -17.79 7.69
N ALA A 123 -2.36 -17.29 8.51
CA ALA A 123 -2.10 -16.22 9.46
C ALA A 123 -2.79 -16.46 10.82
N THR A 124 -2.32 -15.74 11.83
CA THR A 124 -2.87 -15.76 13.19
C THR A 124 -3.31 -14.35 13.59
N LEU A 125 -4.45 -14.24 14.28
CA LEU A 125 -4.95 -12.99 14.84
C LEU A 125 -4.16 -12.64 16.10
N HIS A 126 -3.42 -11.53 16.08
CA HIS A 126 -2.48 -11.15 17.14
C HIS A 126 -2.91 -9.94 17.98
N TYR A 127 -3.78 -9.09 17.45
CA TYR A 127 -4.33 -7.96 18.19
C TYR A 127 -5.73 -7.59 17.67
N VAL A 128 -6.57 -7.06 18.56
CA VAL A 128 -7.98 -6.68 18.30
C VAL A 128 -8.22 -5.30 18.92
N THR A 129 -8.87 -4.42 18.17
CA THR A 129 -9.41 -3.14 18.66
C THR A 129 -10.94 -3.14 18.54
N ASP A 130 -11.59 -2.00 18.77
CA ASP A 130 -13.07 -1.93 18.73
C ASP A 130 -13.60 -2.05 17.28
N HIS A 131 -12.78 -1.76 16.26
CA HIS A 131 -13.15 -1.79 14.84
C HIS A 131 -12.15 -2.53 13.92
N ALA A 132 -11.12 -3.21 14.45
CA ALA A 132 -10.14 -3.90 13.59
C ALA A 132 -9.49 -5.15 14.18
N TYR A 133 -9.16 -6.08 13.30
CA TYR A 133 -8.41 -7.31 13.56
C TYR A 133 -7.04 -7.26 12.89
N PHE A 134 -5.97 -7.45 13.67
CA PHE A 134 -4.59 -7.40 13.19
C PHE A 134 -4.01 -8.82 13.08
N TRP A 135 -4.01 -9.32 11.85
CA TRP A 135 -3.53 -10.64 11.45
C TRP A 135 -2.07 -10.57 11.00
N VAL A 136 -1.28 -11.57 11.37
CA VAL A 136 0.11 -11.70 10.91
C VAL A 136 0.33 -13.09 10.34
N ALA A 137 0.97 -13.17 9.17
CA ALA A 137 1.33 -14.44 8.54
C ALA A 137 2.18 -15.32 9.47
N ASP A 138 1.88 -16.62 9.51
CA ASP A 138 2.52 -17.59 10.41
C ASP A 138 4.05 -17.72 10.18
N ASP A 139 4.57 -17.28 9.03
CA ASP A 139 5.99 -17.28 8.65
C ASP A 139 6.69 -15.91 8.82
N ALA A 140 5.98 -14.88 9.31
CA ALA A 140 6.52 -13.55 9.57
C ALA A 140 7.17 -13.43 10.96
N GLN A 141 7.94 -12.36 11.15
CA GLN A 141 8.55 -11.98 12.42
C GLN A 141 8.18 -10.52 12.69
N PHE A 142 7.73 -10.22 13.90
CA PHE A 142 7.25 -8.90 14.29
C PHE A 142 7.44 -8.70 15.80
N ASP A 143 7.38 -7.45 16.26
CA ASP A 143 7.29 -7.14 17.69
C ASP A 143 5.83 -6.87 18.09
N GLN A 144 5.36 -7.52 19.15
CA GLN A 144 3.98 -7.43 19.62
C GLN A 144 3.61 -6.03 20.14
N ALA A 145 4.55 -5.31 20.78
CA ALA A 145 4.31 -3.96 21.29
C ALA A 145 4.30 -2.91 20.16
N ASP A 146 5.00 -3.19 19.06
CA ASP A 146 4.89 -2.42 17.82
C ASP A 146 3.54 -2.65 17.14
N LEU A 147 3.09 -3.89 16.98
CA LEU A 147 1.76 -4.21 16.43
C LEU A 147 0.63 -3.57 17.25
N GLU A 148 0.68 -3.67 18.58
CA GLU A 148 -0.27 -3.00 19.46
C GLU A 148 -0.24 -1.47 19.34
N ARG A 149 0.94 -0.87 19.11
CA ARG A 149 1.09 0.58 18.94
C ARG A 149 0.50 1.05 17.61
N LEU A 150 0.74 0.30 16.55
CA LEU A 150 0.08 0.53 15.25
C LEU A 150 -1.43 0.40 15.40
N GLY A 151 -1.94 -0.68 15.98
CA GLY A 151 -3.40 -0.91 16.08
C GLY A 151 -4.10 0.17 16.91
N LYS A 152 -3.49 0.60 18.03
CA LYS A 152 -4.00 1.74 18.81
C LYS A 152 -3.96 3.05 18.03
N THR A 153 -2.98 3.24 17.15
CA THR A 153 -2.90 4.44 16.29
C THR A 153 -3.92 4.40 15.15
N PHE A 154 -4.18 3.22 14.60
CA PHE A 154 -5.27 3.02 13.64
C PHE A 154 -6.61 3.40 14.28
N GLU A 155 -6.98 2.71 15.37
CA GLU A 155 -8.24 2.90 16.09
C GLU A 155 -8.49 4.34 16.56
N ASN A 156 -7.50 4.95 17.23
CA ASN A 156 -7.69 6.25 17.91
C ASN A 156 -7.35 7.47 17.02
N LYS A 157 -6.82 7.26 15.81
CA LYS A 157 -6.48 8.36 14.87
C LYS A 157 -6.93 8.05 13.46
N ILE A 158 -6.38 7.04 12.79
CA ILE A 158 -6.60 6.81 11.34
C ILE A 158 -8.07 6.55 11.05
N TYR A 159 -8.71 5.64 11.79
CA TYR A 159 -10.12 5.32 11.64
C TYR A 159 -11.03 6.55 11.85
N GLN A 160 -10.79 7.30 12.93
CA GLN A 160 -11.54 8.52 13.27
C GLN A 160 -11.36 9.63 12.22
N THR A 161 -10.13 9.88 11.77
CA THR A 161 -9.82 10.90 10.75
C THR A 161 -10.34 10.48 9.37
N GLY A 162 -10.26 9.20 9.02
CA GLY A 162 -10.85 8.67 7.79
C GLY A 162 -12.36 8.94 7.74
N HIS A 163 -13.07 8.62 8.82
CA HIS A 163 -14.50 8.92 8.97
C HIS A 163 -14.82 10.43 8.93
N GLU A 164 -13.99 11.27 9.56
CA GLU A 164 -14.20 12.73 9.59
C GLU A 164 -14.11 13.36 8.20
N PHE A 165 -13.18 12.92 7.35
CA PHE A 165 -12.87 13.57 6.07
C PHE A 165 -13.43 12.87 4.83
N PHE A 166 -13.53 11.54 4.82
CA PHE A 166 -13.90 10.75 3.64
C PHE A 166 -15.24 10.01 3.78
N GLY A 167 -15.75 9.84 5.01
CA GLY A 167 -16.95 9.04 5.29
C GLY A 167 -16.63 7.62 5.75
N SER A 168 -17.59 6.70 5.65
CA SER A 168 -17.44 5.34 6.19
C SER A 168 -17.29 4.27 5.11
N GLU A 169 -16.50 3.26 5.41
CA GLU A 169 -16.47 1.95 4.77
C GLU A 169 -17.84 1.25 4.83
N TRP A 170 -17.94 0.11 4.13
CA TRP A 170 -19.11 -0.74 4.23
C TRP A 170 -19.09 -1.49 5.57
N SER A 171 -19.84 -1.02 6.57
CA SER A 171 -19.99 -1.71 7.86
C SER A 171 -21.46 -2.13 8.09
N PRO A 172 -21.75 -3.39 8.48
CA PRO A 172 -20.83 -4.46 8.83
C PRO A 172 -20.43 -5.35 7.62
N GLY A 173 -20.30 -4.76 6.43
CA GLY A 173 -19.55 -5.42 5.34
C GLY A 173 -20.19 -6.59 4.62
N ILE A 174 -19.35 -7.26 3.82
CA ILE A 174 -19.65 -8.44 3.01
C ILE A 174 -19.89 -9.69 3.87
N ASP A 175 -19.24 -9.82 5.02
CA ASP A 175 -19.38 -10.97 5.94
C ASP A 175 -20.38 -10.72 7.07
N GLY A 176 -20.68 -9.47 7.41
CA GLY A 176 -21.52 -9.12 8.56
C GLY A 176 -20.74 -8.91 9.87
N ASP A 177 -19.40 -8.83 9.82
CA ASP A 177 -18.54 -8.42 10.93
C ASP A 177 -18.15 -6.92 10.79
N PRO A 178 -18.38 -6.05 11.79
CA PRO A 178 -17.96 -4.65 11.74
C PRO A 178 -16.44 -4.41 11.88
N HIS A 179 -15.60 -5.44 12.04
CA HIS A 179 -14.15 -5.27 12.17
C HIS A 179 -13.42 -5.35 10.83
N ILE A 180 -12.59 -4.34 10.56
CA ILE A 180 -11.68 -4.30 9.41
C ILE A 180 -10.53 -5.29 9.60
N TYR A 181 -10.21 -6.09 8.58
CA TYR A 181 -9.13 -7.07 8.63
C TYR A 181 -7.82 -6.46 8.10
N VAL A 182 -6.80 -6.39 8.95
CA VAL A 182 -5.46 -5.88 8.62
C VAL A 182 -4.49 -7.05 8.56
N LEU A 183 -4.07 -7.46 7.36
CA LEU A 183 -3.20 -8.61 7.16
C LEU A 183 -1.75 -8.21 6.89
N PHE A 184 -0.84 -8.52 7.81
CA PHE A 184 0.60 -8.46 7.57
C PHE A 184 1.09 -9.73 6.89
N ALA A 185 1.27 -9.67 5.57
CA ALA A 185 1.69 -10.78 4.72
C ALA A 185 3.13 -10.62 4.19
N ARG A 186 3.70 -11.74 3.74
CA ARG A 186 5.05 -11.82 3.14
C ARG A 186 4.96 -12.10 1.65
N ARG A 187 6.10 -11.97 0.96
CA ARG A 187 6.32 -12.41 -0.43
C ARG A 187 5.50 -11.64 -1.49
N LEU A 188 4.93 -10.48 -1.14
CA LEU A 188 4.15 -9.63 -2.05
C LEU A 188 5.02 -8.91 -3.09
N GLY A 189 6.30 -8.67 -2.78
CA GLY A 189 7.29 -8.11 -3.70
C GLY A 189 7.93 -6.82 -3.19
N VAL A 190 9.16 -6.54 -3.62
CA VAL A 190 10.01 -5.43 -3.09
C VAL A 190 9.52 -4.02 -3.41
N TYR A 191 8.40 -3.87 -4.12
CA TYR A 191 7.78 -2.60 -4.51
C TYR A 191 6.36 -2.43 -3.97
N VAL A 192 5.82 -3.41 -3.24
CA VAL A 192 4.48 -3.36 -2.64
C VAL A 192 4.64 -3.01 -1.17
N ALA A 193 4.13 -1.86 -0.74
CA ALA A 193 4.05 -1.50 0.68
C ALA A 193 2.79 -2.10 1.31
N GLY A 194 1.64 -1.79 0.72
CA GLY A 194 0.36 -2.44 1.01
C GLY A 194 -0.55 -2.41 -0.22
N TYR A 195 -1.79 -2.86 -0.06
CA TYR A 195 -2.92 -2.59 -0.94
C TYR A 195 -4.26 -2.89 -0.26
N PHE A 196 -5.28 -2.09 -0.59
CA PHE A 196 -6.68 -2.47 -0.57
C PHE A 196 -7.04 -3.24 -1.85
N SER A 197 -7.94 -4.21 -1.73
CA SER A 197 -8.44 -5.00 -2.86
C SER A 197 -9.95 -5.10 -2.80
N SER A 198 -10.63 -4.42 -3.72
CA SER A 198 -12.10 -4.46 -3.84
C SER A 198 -12.65 -5.84 -4.20
N ALA A 199 -11.78 -6.77 -4.61
CA ALA A 199 -12.14 -8.16 -4.82
C ALA A 199 -12.41 -8.90 -3.49
N ASP A 200 -11.91 -8.41 -2.36
CA ASP A 200 -12.12 -9.01 -1.04
C ASP A 200 -13.47 -8.64 -0.42
N GLU A 201 -14.09 -7.54 -0.85
CA GLU A 201 -15.50 -7.21 -0.54
C GLU A 201 -16.51 -7.91 -1.48
N MET A 202 -16.13 -9.03 -2.09
CA MET A 202 -17.00 -9.81 -2.97
C MET A 202 -17.35 -11.18 -2.38
N HIS A 203 -18.56 -11.69 -2.65
CA HIS A 203 -18.87 -13.08 -2.33
C HIS A 203 -17.93 -14.03 -3.14
N PRO A 204 -17.31 -15.07 -2.53
CA PRO A 204 -16.41 -15.98 -3.23
C PRO A 204 -17.01 -16.77 -4.41
N LEU A 205 -18.35 -16.80 -4.55
CA LEU A 205 -19.02 -17.34 -5.74
C LEU A 205 -18.90 -16.41 -6.96
N ALA A 206 -18.68 -15.10 -6.75
CA ALA A 206 -18.47 -14.12 -7.81
C ALA A 206 -16.98 -13.93 -8.16
N HIS A 207 -16.09 -14.02 -7.16
CA HIS A 207 -14.64 -13.86 -7.31
C HIS A 207 -13.85 -14.95 -6.57
N GLU A 208 -13.04 -15.73 -7.29
CA GLU A 208 -12.44 -16.98 -6.76
C GLU A 208 -11.34 -16.77 -5.71
N TYR A 209 -10.69 -15.60 -5.72
CA TYR A 209 -9.66 -15.20 -4.76
C TYR A 209 -10.15 -14.13 -3.77
N SER A 210 -11.46 -14.01 -3.58
CA SER A 210 -12.00 -13.13 -2.54
C SER A 210 -11.79 -13.74 -1.16
N ASN A 211 -11.29 -12.95 -0.22
CA ASN A 211 -11.32 -13.28 1.20
C ASN A 211 -12.71 -13.09 1.84
N ALA A 212 -13.61 -12.31 1.20
CA ALA A 212 -14.91 -11.96 1.73
C ALA A 212 -14.84 -11.21 3.09
N HIS A 213 -13.97 -10.20 3.16
CA HIS A 213 -13.81 -9.31 4.30
C HIS A 213 -13.44 -7.90 3.82
N GLU A 214 -13.90 -6.88 4.52
CA GLU A 214 -13.39 -5.51 4.43
C GLU A 214 -11.95 -5.49 4.96
N MET A 215 -10.99 -5.58 4.03
CA MET A 215 -9.59 -5.81 4.38
C MET A 215 -8.59 -5.05 3.53
N PHE A 216 -7.39 -4.88 4.09
CA PHE A 216 -6.20 -4.48 3.34
C PHE A 216 -4.97 -5.26 3.80
N VAL A 217 -4.03 -5.43 2.88
CA VAL A 217 -2.83 -6.26 3.05
C VAL A 217 -1.62 -5.34 3.15
N LEU A 218 -0.77 -5.56 4.15
CA LEU A 218 0.51 -4.89 4.34
C LEU A 218 1.68 -5.87 4.16
N ASN A 219 2.74 -5.40 3.50
CA ASN A 219 3.92 -6.20 3.22
C ASN A 219 4.96 -6.08 4.34
N ILE A 220 4.98 -7.05 5.25
CA ILE A 220 5.94 -7.07 6.37
C ILE A 220 7.39 -7.40 5.96
N ASP A 221 7.64 -7.74 4.68
CA ASP A 221 9.02 -7.79 4.15
C ASP A 221 9.57 -6.38 3.80
N ASN A 222 8.71 -5.37 3.63
CA ASN A 222 9.07 -4.01 3.23
C ASN A 222 8.75 -2.94 4.30
N LEU A 223 7.88 -3.25 5.27
CA LEU A 223 7.38 -2.30 6.28
C LEU A 223 7.84 -2.70 7.69
N GLU A 224 8.38 -1.74 8.44
CA GLU A 224 8.53 -1.87 9.90
C GLU A 224 7.21 -1.49 10.58
N VAL A 225 6.66 -2.41 11.37
CA VAL A 225 5.24 -2.42 11.79
C VAL A 225 4.79 -1.10 12.45
N ALA A 226 5.65 -0.38 13.17
CA ALA A 226 5.25 0.83 13.89
C ALA A 226 5.99 2.10 13.47
N GLU A 227 6.45 2.16 12.22
CA GLU A 227 6.98 3.37 11.60
C GLU A 227 5.88 4.28 11.00
N GLU A 228 6.22 5.56 10.84
CA GLU A 228 5.34 6.59 10.25
C GLU A 228 4.89 6.22 8.83
N TYR A 229 5.78 5.60 8.04
CA TYR A 229 5.46 5.14 6.68
C TYR A 229 4.35 4.08 6.66
N THR A 230 4.42 3.09 7.56
CA THR A 230 3.41 2.04 7.71
C THR A 230 2.06 2.61 8.15
N LEU A 231 2.06 3.63 9.01
CA LEU A 231 0.85 4.36 9.42
C LEU A 231 0.24 5.17 8.26
N GLY A 232 1.06 5.77 7.41
CA GLY A 232 0.62 6.41 6.17
C GLY A 232 -0.04 5.40 5.22
N THR A 233 0.63 4.27 4.94
CA THR A 233 0.05 3.20 4.12
C THR A 233 -1.30 2.71 4.68
N LEU A 234 -1.43 2.53 6.00
CA LEU A 234 -2.73 2.18 6.61
C LEU A 234 -3.83 3.21 6.33
N ALA A 235 -3.53 4.50 6.41
CA ALA A 235 -4.50 5.55 6.13
C ALA A 235 -4.89 5.55 4.64
N HIS A 236 -3.90 5.38 3.76
CA HIS A 236 -4.06 5.26 2.32
C HIS A 236 -5.02 4.13 1.93
N GLU A 237 -4.78 2.90 2.40
CA GLU A 237 -5.65 1.76 2.09
C GLU A 237 -7.05 1.88 2.72
N PHE A 238 -7.15 2.48 3.91
CA PHE A 238 -8.44 2.73 4.54
C PHE A 238 -9.26 3.79 3.77
N GLN A 239 -8.61 4.82 3.21
CA GLN A 239 -9.28 5.76 2.32
C GLN A 239 -9.82 5.06 1.07
N HIS A 240 -9.05 4.17 0.44
CA HIS A 240 -9.54 3.39 -0.71
C HIS A 240 -10.79 2.56 -0.37
N MET A 241 -10.83 1.92 0.81
CA MET A 241 -11.99 1.16 1.28
C MET A 241 -13.24 2.03 1.48
N ILE A 242 -13.09 3.19 2.13
CA ILE A 242 -14.19 4.18 2.26
C ILE A 242 -14.69 4.61 0.88
N HIS A 243 -13.77 4.92 -0.04
CA HIS A 243 -14.12 5.37 -1.38
C HIS A 243 -14.78 4.25 -2.20
N TRP A 244 -14.38 2.99 -2.01
CA TRP A 244 -15.04 1.85 -2.63
C TRP A 244 -16.47 1.61 -2.10
N ASN A 245 -16.81 2.03 -0.89
CA ASN A 245 -18.21 2.05 -0.45
C ASN A 245 -19.01 3.22 -1.06
N LEU A 246 -18.41 4.41 -1.15
CA LEU A 246 -19.13 5.67 -1.42
C LEU A 246 -19.08 6.17 -2.88
N ASP A 247 -17.99 5.93 -3.61
CA ASP A 247 -17.76 6.39 -4.99
C ASP A 247 -16.92 5.39 -5.82
N ARG A 248 -17.56 4.27 -6.20
CA ARG A 248 -16.95 3.19 -7.02
C ARG A 248 -16.55 3.59 -8.44
N ASN A 249 -16.88 4.81 -8.87
CA ASN A 249 -16.66 5.29 -10.24
C ASN A 249 -15.84 6.59 -10.30
N GLU A 250 -15.19 6.99 -9.21
CA GLU A 250 -14.23 8.09 -9.22
C GLU A 250 -13.03 7.76 -10.13
N THR A 251 -12.52 8.81 -10.76
CA THR A 251 -11.33 8.81 -11.59
C THR A 251 -10.08 8.50 -10.74
N THR A 252 -9.23 7.59 -11.25
CA THR A 252 -8.05 7.09 -10.53
C THR A 252 -7.20 8.21 -9.92
N TRP A 253 -6.89 9.28 -10.67
CA TRP A 253 -6.03 10.36 -10.17
C TRP A 253 -6.60 11.09 -8.93
N LEU A 254 -7.93 11.16 -8.79
CA LEU A 254 -8.58 11.82 -7.66
C LEU A 254 -8.75 10.86 -6.48
N ASN A 255 -9.02 9.57 -6.75
CA ASN A 255 -8.97 8.51 -5.75
C ASN A 255 -7.60 8.47 -5.06
N GLU A 256 -6.54 8.18 -5.82
CA GLU A 256 -5.14 8.16 -5.36
C GLU A 256 -4.74 9.49 -4.68
N GLY A 257 -5.24 10.62 -5.20
CA GLY A 257 -4.99 11.95 -4.64
C GLY A 257 -5.58 12.16 -3.25
N PHE A 258 -6.73 11.54 -2.94
CA PHE A 258 -7.29 11.53 -1.58
C PHE A 258 -6.61 10.50 -0.68
N SER A 259 -6.19 9.34 -1.21
CA SER A 259 -5.40 8.35 -0.47
C SER A 259 -4.08 8.96 0.00
N GLN A 260 -3.36 9.65 -0.90
CA GLN A 260 -2.16 10.44 -0.58
C GLN A 260 -2.41 11.62 0.37
N LEU A 261 -3.64 12.16 0.44
CA LEU A 261 -4.00 13.22 1.40
C LEU A 261 -4.29 12.66 2.80
N SER A 262 -4.53 11.35 2.92
CA SER A 262 -4.87 10.69 4.19
C SER A 262 -3.64 10.30 5.05
N GLU A 263 -2.45 10.28 4.45
CA GLU A 263 -1.15 9.92 5.07
C GLU A 263 -0.68 10.94 6.14
#